data_AF-A0A1U7DDN7-F1
#
_entry.id   AF-A0A1U7DDN7-F1
#
_cell.length_a   1.000
_cell.length_b   1.000
_cell.length_c   1.000
_cell.angle_alpha   90.00
_cell.angle_beta   90.00
_cell.angle_gamma   90.00
#
_symmetry.space_group_name_H-M   'P 1'
#
loop_
_entity.id
_entity.type
_entity.pdbx_description
1 polymer ?
#
loop_
_entity_poly.entity_id
_entity_poly.type
_entity_poly.pdbx_seq_one_letter_code
_entity_poly.pdbx_strand_id
1 'polypeptide(L)'
;MEAGGADAQHGGLMAATTYVCTISHVARVLGEDPDLLEAILSTDDNLAYGSIVSVQTGREEYLTALTDQGIDELRDMLLSARVSVEEWHRFLEDFVGEPDIIARVKDQPLR
;
A
#
# COMPACT_ATOMS: atom_id res chain seq x y z
N MET A 1 -50.53 29.63 -7.67
CA MET A 1 -50.22 28.22 -7.34
C MET A 1 -49.35 27.69 -8.47
N GLU A 2 -48.17 27.13 -8.29
CA GLU A 2 -47.19 27.07 -7.20
C GLU A 2 -45.83 26.90 -7.89
N ALA A 3 -44.77 27.39 -7.27
CA ALA A 3 -43.41 27.20 -7.70
C ALA A 3 -43.00 25.73 -7.49
N GLY A 4 -42.57 25.03 -8.54
CA GLY A 4 -41.93 23.71 -8.44
C GLY A 4 -40.43 23.91 -8.39
N GLY A 5 -39.87 23.94 -7.17
CA GLY A 5 -38.46 24.18 -6.90
C GLY A 5 -37.54 23.12 -7.50
N ALA A 6 -36.40 23.59 -8.00
CA ALA A 6 -35.26 22.77 -8.34
C ALA A 6 -34.65 22.19 -7.05
N ASP A 7 -34.78 20.87 -6.88
CA ASP A 7 -34.07 20.14 -5.83
C ASP A 7 -32.61 19.98 -6.28
N ALA A 8 -31.81 20.99 -5.98
CA ALA A 8 -30.36 20.92 -6.09
C ALA A 8 -29.87 19.98 -4.99
N GLN A 9 -29.63 18.72 -5.37
CA GLN A 9 -28.93 17.75 -4.53
C GLN A 9 -27.54 18.30 -4.19
N HIS A 10 -27.44 19.04 -3.09
CA HIS A 10 -26.19 19.29 -2.41
C HIS A 10 -25.77 17.98 -1.75
N GLY A 11 -25.16 17.10 -2.53
CA GLY A 11 -24.33 16.03 -1.99
C GLY A 11 -23.16 16.70 -1.27
N GLY A 12 -23.29 16.87 0.05
CA GLY A 12 -22.18 17.31 0.88
C GLY A 12 -21.04 16.31 0.68
N LEU A 13 -19.95 16.75 0.07
CA LEU A 13 -18.70 16.01 0.05
C LEU A 13 -18.35 15.74 1.51
N MET A 14 -18.41 14.47 1.92
CA MET A 14 -17.87 14.05 3.20
C MET A 14 -16.36 14.26 3.12
N ALA A 15 -15.87 15.30 3.78
CA ALA A 15 -14.45 15.48 4.00
C ALA A 15 -13.98 14.37 4.95
N ALA A 16 -13.55 13.25 4.38
CA ALA A 16 -12.91 12.18 5.13
C ALA A 16 -11.45 12.53 5.35
N THR A 17 -11.01 12.49 6.61
CA THR A 17 -9.58 12.54 6.93
C THR A 17 -8.98 11.18 6.65
N THR A 18 -8.01 11.12 5.74
CA THR A 18 -7.21 9.92 5.49
C THR A 18 -5.83 10.11 6.10
N TYR A 19 -5.39 9.15 6.90
CA TYR A 19 -4.02 9.12 7.39
C TYR A 19 -3.14 8.38 6.37
N VAL A 20 -1.90 8.84 6.26
CA VAL A 20 -0.89 8.23 5.39
C VAL A 20 0.37 7.96 6.20
N CYS A 21 0.99 6.81 5.95
CA CYS A 21 2.17 6.35 6.66
C CYS A 21 3.32 6.11 5.69
N THR A 22 4.53 6.49 6.10
CA THR A 22 5.74 6.22 5.32
C THR A 22 6.01 4.72 5.25
N ILE A 23 6.67 4.25 4.19
CA ILE A 23 7.03 2.83 4.05
C ILE A 23 7.82 2.34 5.26
N SER A 24 8.78 3.14 5.76
CA SER A 24 9.56 2.78 6.95
C SER A 24 8.70 2.62 8.21
N HIS A 25 7.61 3.38 8.33
CA HIS A 25 6.65 3.20 9.43
C HIS A 25 5.87 1.90 9.25
N VAL A 26 5.36 1.64 8.05
CA VAL A 26 4.58 0.44 7.74
C VAL A 26 5.42 -0.83 7.90
N ALA A 27 6.66 -0.84 7.41
CA ALA A 27 7.61 -1.94 7.58
C ALA A 27 7.82 -2.28 9.06
N ARG A 28 7.97 -1.26 9.92
CA ARG A 28 8.09 -1.45 11.36
C ARG A 28 6.83 -2.05 11.99
N VAL A 29 5.65 -1.61 11.55
CA VAL A 29 4.36 -2.09 12.06
C VAL A 29 4.11 -3.55 11.65
N LEU A 30 4.45 -3.91 10.41
CA LEU A 30 4.28 -5.27 9.88
C LEU A 30 5.44 -6.21 10.26
N GLY A 31 6.55 -5.67 10.77
CA GLY A 31 7.76 -6.44 11.07
C GLY A 31 8.40 -7.01 9.79
N GLU A 32 8.38 -6.22 8.73
CA GLU A 32 8.88 -6.52 7.40
C GLU A 32 10.11 -5.68 7.06
N ASP A 33 10.83 -6.10 6.02
CA ASP A 33 11.95 -5.34 5.48
C ASP A 33 11.44 -4.13 4.68
N PRO A 34 11.96 -2.91 4.90
CA PRO A 34 11.49 -1.74 4.17
C PRO A 34 11.77 -1.84 2.67
N ASP A 35 12.88 -2.44 2.27
CA ASP A 35 13.24 -2.58 0.85
C ASP A 35 12.29 -3.57 0.16
N LEU A 36 11.85 -4.61 0.88
CA LEU A 36 10.80 -5.52 0.40
C LEU A 36 9.50 -4.75 0.09
N LEU A 37 9.08 -3.87 0.99
CA LEU A 37 7.87 -3.09 0.77
C LEU A 37 8.05 -2.09 -0.37
N GLU A 38 9.20 -1.44 -0.48
CA GLU A 38 9.51 -0.54 -1.61
C GLU A 38 9.44 -1.28 -2.96
N ALA A 39 10.00 -2.48 -3.04
CA ALA A 39 9.95 -3.29 -4.27
C ALA A 39 8.51 -3.67 -4.66
N ILE A 40 7.70 -4.13 -3.70
CA ILE A 40 6.28 -4.44 -3.94
C ILE A 40 5.52 -3.20 -4.41
N LEU A 41 5.81 -2.03 -3.85
CA LEU A 41 5.10 -0.79 -4.17
C LEU A 41 5.67 -0.05 -5.38
N SER A 42 6.79 -0.52 -5.94
CA SER A 42 7.42 0.08 -7.11
C SER A 42 6.53 -0.02 -8.36
N THR A 43 5.55 -0.94 -8.37
CA THR A 43 4.52 -1.02 -9.40
C THR A 43 3.20 -0.56 -8.79
N ASP A 44 2.62 0.51 -9.34
CA ASP A 44 1.40 1.13 -8.79
C ASP A 44 0.14 0.26 -8.95
N ASP A 45 0.17 -0.74 -9.84
CA ASP A 45 -0.92 -1.70 -10.07
C ASP A 45 -1.02 -2.80 -9.00
N ASN A 46 -0.07 -2.89 -8.07
CA ASN A 46 -0.09 -3.95 -7.05
C ASN A 46 -1.13 -3.71 -5.95
N LEU A 47 -1.57 -2.48 -5.77
CA LEU A 47 -2.59 -2.09 -4.79
C LEU A 47 -3.74 -1.33 -5.47
N ALA A 48 -4.85 -1.15 -4.76
CA ALA A 48 -5.96 -0.38 -5.28
C ALA A 48 -5.57 1.09 -5.52
N TYR A 49 -6.28 1.73 -6.44
CA TYR A 49 -6.07 3.14 -6.72
C TYR A 49 -6.30 4.00 -5.46
N GLY A 50 -5.31 4.83 -5.12
CA GLY A 50 -5.31 5.65 -3.90
C GLY A 50 -4.74 4.95 -2.66
N SER A 51 -4.31 3.68 -2.76
CA SER A 51 -3.60 2.98 -1.69
C SER A 51 -2.17 3.50 -1.51
N ILE A 52 -1.51 3.88 -2.62
CA ILE A 52 -0.16 4.45 -2.65
C ILE A 52 -0.28 5.94 -2.97
N VAL A 53 0.38 6.78 -2.18
CA VAL A 53 0.42 8.23 -2.38
C VAL A 53 1.86 8.74 -2.38
N SER A 54 2.10 9.78 -3.17
CA SER A 54 3.36 10.51 -3.16
C SER A 54 3.20 11.80 -2.34
N VAL A 55 3.95 11.91 -1.25
CA VAL A 55 3.92 13.06 -0.36
C VAL A 55 5.10 13.96 -0.67
N GLN A 56 4.82 15.19 -1.11
CA GLN A 56 5.86 16.19 -1.35
C GLN A 56 6.42 16.68 0.00
N THR A 57 7.67 16.37 0.31
CA THR A 57 8.37 16.82 1.53
C THR A 57 9.23 18.05 1.29
N GLY A 58 9.53 18.34 0.02
CA GLY A 58 10.33 19.49 -0.42
C GLY A 58 10.04 19.87 -1.86
N ARG A 59 10.81 20.82 -2.41
CA ARG A 59 10.55 21.35 -3.77
C ARG A 59 10.59 20.25 -4.86
N GLU A 60 11.47 19.28 -4.70
CA GLU A 60 11.69 18.16 -5.63
C GLU A 60 11.80 16.82 -4.89
N GLU A 61 11.52 16.82 -3.58
CA GLU A 61 11.61 15.63 -2.74
C GLU A 61 10.20 15.09 -2.52
N TYR A 62 10.03 13.81 -2.82
CA TYR A 62 8.79 13.07 -2.67
C TYR A 62 9.06 11.80 -1.89
N LEU A 63 8.14 11.46 -1.02
CA LEU A 63 8.17 10.24 -0.25
C LEU A 63 6.93 9.42 -0.56
N THR A 64 7.14 8.15 -0.88
CA THR A 64 6.05 7.17 -1.01
C THR A 64 5.47 6.87 0.36
N ALA A 65 4.15 6.98 0.47
CA ALA A 65 3.39 6.64 1.66
C ALA A 65 2.16 5.81 1.29
N LEU A 66 1.64 5.08 2.27
CA LEU A 66 0.45 4.25 2.14
C LEU A 66 -0.70 4.84 2.93
N THR A 67 -1.91 4.78 2.38
CA THR A 67 -3.14 5.03 3.15
C THR A 67 -3.45 3.85 4.06
N ASP A 68 -4.36 4.04 5.02
CA ASP A 68 -4.84 2.95 5.87
C ASP A 68 -5.32 1.74 5.06
N GLN A 69 -6.05 1.99 3.95
CA GLN A 69 -6.49 0.94 3.02
C GLN A 69 -5.30 0.24 2.36
N GLY A 70 -4.31 0.99 1.88
CA GLY A 70 -3.10 0.40 1.27
C GLY A 70 -2.29 -0.46 2.25
N ILE A 71 -2.26 -0.09 3.53
CA ILE A 71 -1.61 -0.90 4.58
C ILE A 71 -2.37 -2.21 4.79
N ASP A 72 -3.70 -2.17 4.85
CA ASP A 72 -4.52 -3.37 5.02
C ASP A 72 -4.38 -4.32 3.80
N GLU A 73 -4.43 -3.78 2.58
CA GLU A 73 -4.22 -4.56 1.35
C GLU A 73 -2.83 -5.21 1.31
N LEU A 74 -1.79 -4.45 1.63
CA LEU A 74 -0.43 -4.96 1.70
C LEU A 74 -0.28 -6.06 2.75
N ARG A 75 -0.90 -5.89 3.92
CA ARG A 75 -0.90 -6.92 4.97
C ARG A 75 -1.58 -8.19 4.49
N ASP A 76 -2.74 -8.09 3.86
CA ASP A 76 -3.49 -9.26 3.39
C ASP A 76 -2.72 -10.00 2.28
N MET A 77 -2.05 -9.24 1.40
CA MET A 77 -1.16 -9.79 0.37
C MET A 77 -0.01 -10.58 1.00
N LEU A 78 0.69 -10.01 1.98
CA LEU A 78 1.78 -10.67 2.69
C LEU A 78 1.31 -11.92 3.45
N LEU A 79 0.15 -11.86 4.11
CA LEU A 79 -0.45 -13.00 4.80
C LEU A 79 -0.78 -14.15 3.83
N SER A 80 -1.33 -13.82 2.65
CA SER A 80 -1.64 -14.84 1.65
C SER A 80 -0.38 -15.50 1.07
N ALA A 81 0.71 -14.75 0.89
CA ALA A 81 2.00 -15.26 0.46
C ALA A 81 2.70 -16.10 1.55
N ARG A 82 2.51 -15.77 2.84
CA ARG A 82 3.14 -16.46 3.99
C ARG A 82 2.49 -17.79 4.38
N VAL A 83 1.56 -18.33 3.58
CA VAL A 83 0.91 -19.62 3.88
C VAL A 83 1.86 -20.81 3.69
N SER A 84 2.80 -20.74 2.74
CA SER A 84 3.80 -21.79 2.53
C SER A 84 5.10 -21.22 1.95
N VAL A 85 6.19 -22.00 2.02
CA VAL A 85 7.47 -21.59 1.44
C VAL A 85 7.37 -21.43 -0.09
N GLU A 86 6.60 -22.30 -0.76
CA GLU A 86 6.42 -22.22 -2.21
C GLU A 86 5.65 -20.95 -2.61
N GLU A 87 4.55 -20.64 -1.92
CA GLU A 87 3.79 -19.41 -2.17
C GLU A 87 4.63 -18.17 -1.86
N TRP A 88 5.45 -18.21 -0.81
CA TRP A 88 6.34 -17.11 -0.49
C TRP A 88 7.38 -16.87 -1.59
N HIS A 89 8.01 -17.94 -2.08
CA HIS A 89 9.02 -17.82 -3.13
C HIS A 89 8.39 -17.34 -4.45
N ARG A 90 7.21 -17.86 -4.82
CA ARG A 90 6.47 -17.37 -5.99
C ARG A 90 6.12 -15.89 -5.87
N PHE A 91 5.62 -15.47 -4.72
CA PHE A 91 5.31 -14.07 -4.46
C PHE A 91 6.53 -13.16 -4.62
N LEU A 92 7.68 -13.57 -4.10
CA LEU A 92 8.92 -12.81 -4.24
C LEU A 92 9.37 -12.69 -5.69
N GLU A 93 9.23 -13.74 -6.49
CA GLU A 93 9.54 -13.70 -7.91
C GLU A 93 8.58 -12.80 -8.69
N ASP A 94 7.28 -12.84 -8.36
CA ASP A 94 6.22 -12.11 -9.07
C ASP A 94 6.18 -10.61 -8.73
N PHE A 95 6.38 -10.24 -7.46
CA PHE A 95 6.17 -8.86 -6.96
C PHE A 95 7.44 -8.09 -6.61
N VAL A 96 8.55 -8.77 -6.30
CA VAL A 96 9.79 -8.10 -5.88
C VAL A 96 10.79 -8.10 -7.03
N GLY A 97 11.08 -9.26 -7.63
CA GLY A 97 12.00 -9.40 -8.77
C GLY A 97 13.48 -9.02 -8.50
N GLU A 98 13.77 -8.32 -7.41
CA GLU A 98 15.11 -7.87 -7.03
C GLU A 98 15.88 -8.96 -6.27
N PRO A 99 16.94 -9.53 -6.86
CA PRO A 99 17.59 -10.73 -6.31
C PRO A 99 18.23 -10.49 -4.94
N ASP A 100 18.75 -9.29 -4.68
CA ASP A 100 19.38 -8.94 -3.40
C ASP A 100 18.35 -8.88 -2.25
N ILE A 101 17.15 -8.36 -2.54
CA ILE A 101 16.04 -8.32 -1.59
C ILE A 101 15.52 -9.74 -1.35
N ILE A 102 15.24 -10.49 -2.43
CA ILE A 102 14.78 -11.88 -2.37
C ILE A 102 15.74 -12.73 -1.52
N ALA A 103 17.05 -12.61 -1.73
CA ALA A 103 18.05 -13.37 -0.97
C ALA A 103 18.01 -13.07 0.54
N ARG A 104 17.68 -11.85 0.94
CA ARG A 104 17.55 -11.45 2.36
C ARG A 104 16.28 -11.98 3.01
N VAL A 105 15.17 -12.04 2.27
CA VAL A 105 13.84 -12.30 2.84
C VAL A 105 13.27 -13.69 2.55
N LYS A 106 13.84 -14.44 1.60
CA LYS A 106 13.34 -15.78 1.19
C LYS A 106 13.29 -16.82 2.32
N ASP A 107 14.15 -16.67 3.34
CA ASP A 107 14.28 -17.59 4.47
C ASP A 107 13.54 -17.08 5.73
N GLN A 108 12.73 -16.03 5.60
CA GLN A 108 11.91 -15.53 6.70
C GLN A 108 10.85 -16.55 7.13
N PRO A 109 10.49 -16.58 8.43
CA PRO A 109 9.47 -17.48 8.92
C PRO A 109 8.11 -17.14 8.30
N LEU A 110 7.34 -18.19 8.03
CA LEU A 110 5.91 -18.10 7.71
C LEU A 110 5.15 -17.52 8.91
N ARG A 111 4.09 -16.76 8.65
CA ARG A 111 3.32 -16.01 9.65
C ARG A 111 1.82 -16.10 9.35
#